data_AF-A0A2P8D1F4-F1
#
_entry.id   AF-A0A2P8D1F4-F1
#
_cell.length_a   1.000
_cell.length_b   1.000
_cell.length_c   1.000
_cell.angle_alpha   90.00
_cell.angle_beta   90.00
_cell.angle_gamma   90.00
#
_symmetry.space_group_name_H-M   'P 1'
#
loop_
_entity.id
_entity.type
_entity.pdbx_description
1 polymer ?
#
loop_
_entity_poly.entity_id
_entity_poly.type
_entity_poly.pdbx_seq_one_letter_code
_entity_poly.pdbx_strand_id
1 'polypeptide(L)'
;MAKKTLSEMSLEELQKSQASSKGIVIAFSLLWLIVICVFIYVGITRTGGLSGKLPAMLPVIGTAIPTMIPILIHNSNIRKEVKKRQSHS
;
A
#
# COMPACT_ATOMS: atom_id res chain seq x y z
N MET A 1 -19.63 13.19 -4.13
CA MET A 1 -20.29 11.88 -3.96
C MET A 1 -20.31 11.55 -2.48
N ALA A 2 -21.48 11.34 -1.88
CA ALA A 2 -21.58 10.94 -0.48
C ALA A 2 -20.78 9.64 -0.28
N LYS A 3 -19.80 9.67 0.62
CA LYS A 3 -18.97 8.51 0.94
C LYS A 3 -19.87 7.55 1.73
N LYS A 4 -20.51 6.58 1.06
CA LYS A 4 -21.27 5.51 1.73
C LYS A 4 -20.41 4.96 2.86
N THR A 5 -20.95 4.93 4.07
CA THR A 5 -20.23 4.37 5.21
C THR A 5 -20.03 2.86 4.95
N LEU A 6 -18.94 2.26 5.45
CA LEU A 6 -18.68 0.82 5.24
C LEU A 6 -19.86 -0.06 5.72
N SER A 7 -20.66 0.45 6.66
CA SER A 7 -21.89 -0.17 7.14
C SER A 7 -23.02 -0.23 6.09
N GLU A 8 -23.05 0.68 5.13
CA GLU A 8 -24.11 0.78 4.11
C GLU A 8 -23.81 -0.02 2.83
N MET A 9 -22.59 -0.54 2.68
CA MET A 9 -22.22 -1.34 1.52
C MET A 9 -22.73 -2.79 1.64
N SER A 10 -23.09 -3.40 0.52
CA SER A 10 -23.45 -4.82 0.45
C SER A 10 -22.22 -5.72 0.62
N LEU A 11 -22.40 -7.00 0.97
CA LEU A 11 -21.28 -7.95 1.10
C LEU A 11 -20.45 -8.06 -0.19
N GLU A 12 -21.11 -8.06 -1.36
CA GLU A 12 -20.43 -8.03 -2.67
C GLU A 12 -19.63 -6.74 -2.87
N GLU A 13 -20.17 -5.58 -2.50
CA GLU A 13 -19.47 -4.29 -2.60
C GLU A 13 -18.24 -4.26 -1.68
N LEU A 14 -18.34 -4.80 -0.45
CA LEU A 14 -17.18 -4.93 0.46
C LEU A 14 -16.11 -5.85 -0.12
N GLN A 15 -16.49 -7.01 -0.67
CA GLN A 15 -15.54 -7.96 -1.26
C GLN A 15 -14.86 -7.37 -2.50
N LYS A 16 -15.60 -6.68 -3.37
CA LYS A 16 -15.05 -5.97 -4.54
C LYS A 16 -14.10 -4.85 -4.14
N SER A 17 -14.45 -4.07 -3.11
CA SER A 17 -13.59 -3.02 -2.54
C SER A 17 -12.29 -3.61 -1.96
N GLN A 18 -12.38 -4.75 -1.28
CA GLN A 18 -11.21 -5.46 -0.76
C GLN A 18 -10.30 -5.98 -1.88
N ALA A 19 -10.87 -6.56 -2.95
CA ALA A 19 -10.11 -7.05 -4.10
C ALA A 19 -9.39 -5.90 -4.82
N SER A 20 -10.10 -4.79 -5.05
CA SER A 20 -9.52 -3.58 -5.65
C SER A 20 -8.38 -3.01 -4.80
N SER A 21 -8.59 -2.91 -3.48
CA SER A 21 -7.56 -2.43 -2.55
C SER A 21 -6.33 -3.33 -2.51
N LYS A 22 -6.48 -4.66 -2.61
CA LYS A 22 -5.34 -5.59 -2.76
C LYS A 22 -4.59 -5.35 -4.06
N GLY A 23 -5.31 -5.16 -5.18
CA GLY A 23 -4.70 -4.85 -6.47
C GLY A 23 -3.86 -3.57 -6.43
N ILE A 24 -4.38 -2.52 -5.80
CA ILE A 24 -3.66 -1.24 -5.61
C ILE A 24 -2.38 -1.44 -4.78
N VAL A 25 -2.46 -2.20 -3.68
CA VAL A 25 -1.29 -2.51 -2.85
C VAL A 25 -0.22 -3.25 -3.64
N ILE A 26 -0.60 -4.26 -4.43
CA ILE A 26 0.34 -5.03 -5.25
C ILE A 26 0.98 -4.14 -6.32
N ALA A 27 0.19 -3.33 -7.03
CA ALA A 27 0.71 -2.41 -8.04
C ALA A 27 1.69 -1.38 -7.43
N PHE A 28 1.35 -0.85 -6.25
CA PHE A 28 2.23 0.07 -5.51
C PHE A 28 3.53 -0.61 -5.10
N SER A 29 3.47 -1.85 -4.58
CA SER A 29 4.67 -2.63 -4.23
C SER A 29 5.58 -2.90 -5.43
N LEU A 30 5.01 -3.25 -6.60
CA LEU A 30 5.80 -3.43 -7.82
C LEU A 30 6.47 -2.15 -8.28
N LEU A 31 5.76 -1.02 -8.24
CA LEU A 31 6.30 0.28 -8.58
C LEU A 31 7.46 0.66 -7.66
N TRP A 32 7.31 0.45 -6.35
CA TRP A 32 8.38 0.67 -5.38
C TRP A 32 9.61 -0.21 -5.62
N LEU A 33 9.40 -1.45 -6.03
CA LEU A 33 10.49 -2.37 -6.35
C LEU A 33 11.32 -1.86 -7.53
N ILE A 34 10.67 -1.34 -8.57
CA ILE A 34 11.35 -0.69 -9.71
C ILE A 34 12.14 0.54 -9.25
N VAL A 35 11.55 1.39 -8.41
CA VAL A 35 12.23 2.58 -7.88
C VAL A 35 13.49 2.16 -7.11
N ILE A 36 13.39 1.17 -6.22
CA ILE A 36 14.54 0.65 -5.47
C ILE A 36 15.61 0.10 -6.42
N CYS A 37 15.25 -0.68 -7.43
CA CYS A 37 16.19 -1.19 -8.43
C CYS A 37 16.92 -0.07 -9.18
N VAL A 38 16.22 0.98 -9.60
CA VAL A 38 16.83 2.14 -10.27
C VAL A 38 17.78 2.87 -9.32
N PHE A 39 17.39 3.08 -8.07
CA PHE A 39 18.24 3.72 -7.07
C PHE A 39 19.50 2.92 -6.76
N ILE A 40 19.37 1.59 -6.62
CA ILE A 40 20.51 0.69 -6.44
C ILE A 40 21.42 0.74 -7.67
N TYR A 41 20.87 0.65 -8.88
CA TYR A 41 21.64 0.69 -10.13
C TYR A 41 22.42 2.01 -10.26
N VAL A 42 21.79 3.15 -10.02
CA VAL A 42 22.43 4.48 -10.06
C VAL A 42 23.43 4.66 -8.91
N GLY A 43 23.17 4.07 -7.76
CA GLY A 43 24.07 4.09 -6.60
C GLY A 43 25.37 3.32 -6.85
N ILE A 44 25.27 2.14 -7.46
CA ILE A 44 26.40 1.27 -7.77
C ILE A 44 27.21 1.82 -8.95
N THR A 45 26.55 2.25 -10.03
CA THR A 45 27.25 2.59 -11.29
C THR A 45 27.85 3.99 -11.32
N ARG A 46 27.33 4.95 -10.55
CA ARG A 46 27.70 6.38 -10.71
C ARG A 46 28.57 6.96 -9.58
N THR A 47 28.69 6.29 -8.45
CA THR A 47 29.39 6.80 -7.26
C THR A 47 29.94 5.63 -6.46
N GLY A 48 31.07 5.04 -6.88
CA GLY A 48 32.03 4.20 -6.14
C GLY A 48 31.65 3.42 -4.85
N GLY A 49 30.39 3.07 -4.60
CA GLY A 49 29.92 2.44 -3.36
C GLY A 49 28.67 3.10 -2.75
N LEU A 50 27.83 2.27 -2.14
CA LEU A 50 26.52 2.61 -1.55
C LEU A 50 26.59 3.70 -0.44
N SER A 51 27.78 3.98 0.07
CA SER A 51 28.06 4.77 1.27
C SER A 51 27.69 6.25 1.16
N GLY A 52 27.81 6.85 -0.04
CA GLY A 52 27.59 8.30 -0.23
C GLY A 52 26.13 8.72 -0.45
N LYS A 53 25.24 7.78 -0.79
CA LYS A 53 23.83 8.07 -1.17
C LYS A 53 22.78 7.43 -0.27
N LEU A 54 23.19 6.75 0.80
CA LEU A 54 22.31 6.33 1.90
C LEU A 54 21.39 7.47 2.41
N PRO A 55 21.85 8.74 2.52
CA PRO A 55 20.99 9.85 2.88
C PRO A 55 19.86 10.13 1.88
N ALA A 56 20.05 9.80 0.59
CA ALA A 56 19.03 9.99 -0.45
C ALA A 56 17.99 8.86 -0.49
N MET A 57 18.31 7.68 0.05
CA MET A 57 17.35 6.57 0.18
C MET A 57 16.45 6.70 1.41
N LEU A 58 16.89 7.41 2.45
CA LEU A 58 16.12 7.63 3.68
C LEU A 58 14.75 8.33 3.44
N PRO A 59 14.65 9.41 2.64
CA PRO A 59 13.36 10.03 2.32
C PRO A 59 12.46 9.13 1.48
N VAL A 60 13.06 8.33 0.60
CA VAL A 60 12.35 7.43 -0.32
C VAL A 60 11.66 6.31 0.48
N ILE A 61 12.38 5.68 1.41
CA ILE A 61 11.78 4.68 2.33
C ILE A 61 10.86 5.37 3.36
N GLY A 62 11.26 6.54 3.85
CA GLY A 62 10.51 7.32 4.84
C GLY A 62 9.15 7.83 4.35
N THR A 63 8.97 7.98 3.03
CA THR A 63 7.69 8.39 2.41
C THR A 63 6.84 7.21 1.94
N ALA A 64 7.43 6.03 1.72
CA ALA A 64 6.70 4.81 1.39
C ALA A 64 5.81 4.32 2.55
N ILE A 65 6.29 4.41 3.79
CA ILE A 65 5.55 3.91 4.96
C ILE A 65 4.28 4.76 5.25
N PRO A 66 4.36 6.10 5.36
CA PRO A 66 3.20 6.93 5.66
C PRO A 66 2.11 6.87 4.59
N THR A 67 2.49 6.71 3.32
CA THR A 67 1.53 6.62 2.20
C THR A 67 0.73 5.31 2.21
N MET A 68 1.28 4.24 2.80
CA MET A 68 0.58 2.96 2.92
C MET A 68 -0.36 2.85 4.14
N ILE A 69 -0.12 3.62 5.21
CA ILE A 69 -0.90 3.54 6.46
C ILE A 69 -2.41 3.69 6.24
N PRO A 70 -2.92 4.69 5.49
CA PRO A 70 -4.36 4.86 5.30
C PRO A 70 -5.01 3.69 4.57
N ILE A 71 -4.29 3.09 3.61
CA ILE A 71 -4.75 1.95 2.81
C ILE A 71 -4.85 0.71 3.69
N LEU A 72 -3.87 0.49 4.57
CA LEU A 72 -3.88 -0.63 5.50
C LEU A 72 -5.00 -0.49 6.55
N ILE A 73 -5.22 0.71 7.08
CA ILE A 73 -6.33 1.00 8.01
C ILE A 73 -7.67 0.75 7.31
N HIS A 74 -7.84 1.22 6.08
CA HIS A 74 -9.07 1.01 5.31
C HIS A 74 -9.34 -0.48 5.07
N ASN A 75 -8.32 -1.24 4.65
CA ASN A 75 -8.43 -2.69 4.46
C ASN A 75 -8.74 -3.44 5.77
N SER A 76 -8.17 -3.01 6.89
CA SER A 76 -8.46 -3.59 8.22
C SER A 76 -9.92 -3.39 8.60
N ASN A 77 -10.47 -2.19 8.36
CA ASN A 77 -11.87 -1.89 8.64
C ASN A 77 -12.83 -2.69 7.76
N ILE A 78 -12.52 -2.85 6.45
CA ILE A 78 -13.31 -3.71 5.55
C ILE A 78 -13.29 -5.16 6.05
N ARG A 79 -12.12 -5.70 6.40
CA ARG A 79 -12.00 -7.07 6.94
C ARG A 79 -12.81 -7.28 8.22
N LYS A 80 -12.80 -6.29 9.13
CA LYS A 80 -13.59 -6.34 10.36
C LYS A 80 -15.09 -6.38 10.08
N GLU A 81 -15.58 -5.54 9.15
CA GLU A 81 -16.98 -5.53 8.75
C GLU A 81 -17.41 -6.84 8.06
N VAL A 82 -16.60 -7.37 7.13
CA VAL A 82 -16.87 -8.68 6.50
C VAL A 82 -16.95 -9.79 7.54
N LYS A 83 -15.97 -9.84 8.46
CA LYS A 83 -15.94 -10.87 9.52
C LYS A 83 -17.14 -10.76 10.47
N LYS A 84 -17.55 -9.54 10.83
CA LYS A 84 -18.72 -9.30 11.68
C LYS A 84 -20.01 -9.80 11.03
N ARG A 85 -20.17 -9.59 9.72
CA ARG A 85 -21.35 -10.04 8.97
C ARG A 85 -21.37 -11.54 8.74
N GLN A 86 -20.20 -12.15 8.54
CA GLN A 86 -20.07 -13.60 8.38
C GLN A 86 -20.21 -14.39 9.69
N SER A 87 -19.94 -13.80 10.87
CA SER A 87 -20.16 -14.48 12.15
C SER A 87 -21.58 -14.36 12.70
N HIS A 88 -22.44 -13.57 12.05
CA HIS A 88 -23.84 -13.33 12.43
C HIS A 88 -24.85 -13.91 11.41
N SER A 89 -24.36 -14.66 10.41
CA SER A 89 -25.15 -15.41 9.44
C SER A 89 -24.98 -16.90 9.67
#